data_AF-A0AAJ7P9Z1-F1
#
_entry.id   AF-A0AAJ7P9Z1-F1
#
_cell.length_a   1.000
_cell.length_b   1.000
_cell.length_c   1.000
_cell.angle_alpha   90.00
_cell.angle_beta   90.00
_cell.angle_gamma   90.00
#
_symmetry.space_group_name_H-M   'P 1'
#
loop_
_entity.id
_entity.type
_entity.pdbx_description
1 polymer ?
#
loop_
_entity_poly.entity_id
_entity_poly.type
_entity_poly.pdbx_seq_one_letter_code
_entity_poly.pdbx_strand_id
1 'polypeptide(L)'
;MRHGTLKNKLGCYFCNDIVGPMNSTKDRTLDQQCTVTRPGVSFMAASFLTELFATLVQHEQGNDALPDNAFNDDADELDRNERDSPNNVLGLAPHQIRMFLSRLHFMTPNTQRFSMCTACFPKVLSEYGNSGFEFLLRAFNEPDFLEELTGLKEMQRMVDDMDVLALGDSDNDLSP
;
A
#
# COMPACT_ATOMS: atom_id res chain seq x y z
N MET A 1 4.27 -2.61 -8.04
CA MET A 1 2.82 -2.43 -7.76
C MET A 1 2.31 -1.30 -8.62
N ARG A 2 1.04 -1.34 -9.02
CA ARG A 2 0.35 -0.20 -9.65
C ARG A 2 -0.49 0.52 -8.62
N HIS A 3 -0.57 1.85 -8.68
CA HIS A 3 -1.45 2.60 -7.77
C HIS A 3 -2.90 2.52 -8.25
N GLY A 4 -3.83 2.41 -7.31
CA GLY A 4 -5.25 2.46 -7.63
C GLY A 4 -5.72 3.82 -8.14
N THR A 5 -6.77 3.77 -8.94
CA THR A 5 -7.50 4.93 -9.44
C THR A 5 -8.75 5.14 -8.59
N LEU A 6 -9.41 6.29 -8.73
CA LEU A 6 -10.66 6.55 -8.01
C LEU A 6 -11.75 5.49 -8.30
N LYS A 7 -11.70 4.85 -9.47
CA LYS A 7 -12.68 3.85 -9.90
C LYS A 7 -12.42 2.45 -9.33
N ASN A 8 -11.18 1.97 -9.38
CA ASN A 8 -10.87 0.56 -9.06
C ASN A 8 -10.62 0.27 -7.56
N LYS A 9 -10.69 1.30 -6.70
CA LYS A 9 -10.54 1.23 -5.23
C LYS A 9 -9.25 0.54 -4.74
N LEU A 10 -8.26 0.33 -5.60
CA LEU A 10 -6.99 -0.25 -5.18
C LEU A 10 -6.20 0.74 -4.32
N GLY A 11 -5.39 0.21 -3.42
CA GLY A 11 -4.49 0.98 -2.57
C GLY A 11 -3.31 1.59 -3.35
N CYS A 12 -2.66 2.58 -2.76
CA CYS A 12 -1.32 3.01 -3.16
C CYS A 12 -0.26 2.33 -2.28
N TYR A 13 1.01 2.67 -2.49
CA TYR A 13 2.12 2.19 -1.66
C TYR A 13 1.86 2.40 -0.16
N PHE A 14 1.42 3.60 0.21
CA PHE A 14 1.17 4.02 1.60
C PHE A 14 -0.15 3.50 2.19
N CYS A 15 -0.97 2.75 1.45
CA CYS A 15 -2.21 2.18 2.01
C CYS A 15 -1.97 0.99 2.93
N ASN A 16 -0.78 0.37 2.88
CA ASN A 16 -0.42 -0.73 3.78
C ASN A 16 0.40 -0.27 4.98
N ASP A 17 0.75 1.01 5.05
CA ASP A 17 1.56 1.55 6.14
C ASP A 17 0.63 2.22 7.17
N ILE A 18 0.81 1.85 8.44
CA ILE A 18 0.09 2.45 9.58
C ILE A 18 0.90 3.59 10.21
N VAL A 19 2.05 3.92 9.63
CA VAL A 19 2.90 5.03 10.03
C VAL A 19 3.03 6.00 8.86
N GLY A 20 3.02 7.30 9.14
CA GLY A 20 3.29 8.34 8.16
C GLY A 20 4.71 8.26 7.61
N PRO A 21 4.96 8.83 6.41
CA PRO A 21 6.31 8.91 5.89
C PRO A 21 7.17 9.81 6.78
N MET A 22 8.22 9.23 7.39
CA MET A 22 9.19 9.96 8.22
C MET A 22 10.55 10.06 7.54
N ASN A 23 11.43 10.89 8.12
CA ASN A 23 12.82 10.97 7.69
C ASN A 23 13.54 9.64 7.96
N SER A 24 13.72 8.84 6.91
CA SER A 24 14.31 7.51 6.98
C SER A 24 15.85 7.50 6.92
N THR A 25 16.51 8.66 6.80
CA THR A 25 17.98 8.77 6.81
C THR A 25 18.51 9.27 8.16
N LYS A 26 17.69 10.02 8.90
CA LYS A 26 18.01 10.43 10.28
C LYS A 26 18.04 9.20 11.19
N ASP A 27 19.04 9.12 12.07
CA ASP A 27 19.21 8.06 13.07
C ASP A 27 19.38 6.63 12.50
N ARG A 28 19.69 6.48 11.19
CA ARG A 28 20.10 5.21 10.58
C ARG A 28 21.59 5.21 10.24
N THR A 29 22.31 4.14 10.56
CA THR A 29 23.71 3.97 10.12
C THR A 29 23.78 3.77 8.60
N LEU A 30 24.94 4.01 7.97
CA LEU A 30 25.10 3.91 6.51
C LEU A 30 24.61 2.55 5.94
N ASP A 31 24.86 1.45 6.66
CA ASP A 31 24.39 0.09 6.32
C ASP A 31 22.87 -0.08 6.45
N GLN A 32 22.18 0.77 7.22
CA GLN A 32 20.72 0.81 7.32
C GLN A 32 20.07 1.78 6.32
N GLN A 33 20.87 2.64 5.67
CA GLN A 33 20.46 3.52 4.57
C GLN A 33 20.62 2.83 3.21
N CYS A 34 21.59 1.91 3.08
CA CYS A 34 21.85 1.16 1.86
C CYS A 34 21.48 -0.33 2.03
N THR A 35 20.43 -0.78 1.35
CA THR A 35 20.14 -2.22 1.30
C THR A 35 21.11 -2.90 0.33
N VAL A 36 22.02 -3.73 0.83
CA VAL A 36 22.76 -4.67 -0.01
C VAL A 36 21.77 -5.73 -0.51
N THR A 37 21.51 -5.75 -1.82
CA THR A 37 20.55 -6.68 -2.43
C THR A 37 21.27 -7.77 -3.21
N ARG A 38 20.66 -8.97 -3.28
CA ARG A 38 21.13 -10.02 -4.18
C ARG A 38 21.05 -9.48 -5.63
N PRO A 39 22.12 -9.56 -6.44
CA PRO A 39 22.18 -8.90 -7.75
C PRO A 39 21.02 -9.20 -8.70
N GLY A 40 20.43 -10.42 -8.62
CA GLY A 40 19.30 -10.80 -9.47
C GLY A 40 17.97 -10.09 -9.18
N VAL A 41 17.82 -9.47 -7.99
CA VAL A 41 16.54 -8.87 -7.55
C VAL A 41 16.14 -7.70 -8.45
N SER A 42 17.10 -6.83 -8.82
CA SER A 42 16.83 -5.68 -9.67
C SER A 42 16.37 -6.09 -11.07
N PHE A 43 17.00 -7.10 -11.67
CA PHE A 43 16.64 -7.61 -13.00
C PHE A 43 15.23 -8.20 -13.04
N MET A 44 14.87 -9.02 -12.05
CA MET A 44 13.53 -9.59 -11.97
C MET A 44 12.48 -8.49 -11.71
N ALA A 45 12.74 -7.58 -10.78
CA ALA A 45 11.82 -6.47 -10.50
C ALA A 45 11.58 -5.60 -11.74
N ALA A 46 12.63 -5.29 -12.49
CA ALA A 46 12.52 -4.56 -13.75
C ALA A 46 11.70 -5.34 -14.79
N SER A 47 11.99 -6.63 -14.97
CA SER A 47 11.24 -7.50 -15.91
C SER A 47 9.74 -7.55 -15.57
N PHE A 48 9.38 -7.81 -14.31
CA PHE A 48 7.98 -7.83 -13.88
C PHE A 48 7.29 -6.48 -14.05
N LEU A 49 7.98 -5.37 -13.76
CA LEU A 49 7.42 -4.03 -13.92
C LEU A 49 7.16 -3.71 -15.40
N THR A 50 8.10 -4.05 -16.29
CA THR A 50 7.96 -3.82 -17.73
C THR A 50 6.83 -4.66 -18.31
N GLU A 51 6.72 -5.94 -17.95
CA GLU A 51 5.62 -6.80 -18.40
C GLU A 51 4.26 -6.31 -17.88
N LEU A 52 4.18 -5.94 -16.59
CA LEU A 52 2.95 -5.36 -16.04
C LEU A 52 2.58 -4.05 -16.75
N PHE A 53 3.57 -3.21 -17.06
CA PHE A 53 3.34 -1.95 -17.77
C PHE A 53 2.82 -2.20 -19.19
N ALA A 54 3.46 -3.10 -19.96
CA ALA A 54 3.02 -3.47 -21.29
C ALA A 54 1.58 -4.01 -21.27
N THR A 55 1.29 -4.87 -20.30
CA THR A 55 -0.03 -5.44 -20.04
C THR A 55 -1.08 -4.36 -19.79
N LEU A 56 -0.81 -3.41 -18.89
CA LEU A 56 -1.74 -2.31 -18.58
C LEU A 56 -1.94 -1.36 -19.76
N VAL A 57 -0.93 -1.14 -20.61
CA VAL A 57 -1.08 -0.27 -21.78
C VAL A 57 -1.95 -0.92 -22.86
N GLN A 58 -1.91 -2.25 -22.98
CA GLN A 58 -2.73 -2.99 -23.94
C GLN A 58 -4.14 -3.29 -23.42
N HIS A 59 -4.33 -3.37 -22.11
CA HIS A 59 -5.62 -3.65 -21.49
C HIS A 59 -6.63 -2.51 -21.77
N GLU A 60 -7.86 -2.85 -22.18
CA GLU A 60 -8.89 -1.85 -22.54
C GLU A 60 -9.19 -0.86 -21.41
N GLN A 61 -9.27 -1.37 -20.18
CA GLN A 61 -9.47 -0.57 -18.97
C GLN A 61 -8.19 0.10 -18.44
N GLY A 62 -7.03 -0.14 -19.03
CA GLY A 62 -5.77 0.46 -18.60
C GLY A 62 -5.46 0.22 -17.13
N ASN A 63 -5.06 1.29 -16.42
CA ASN A 63 -4.84 1.23 -14.98
C ASN A 63 -6.14 1.06 -14.17
N ASP A 64 -7.32 1.29 -14.75
CA ASP A 64 -8.62 1.03 -14.11
C ASP A 64 -8.94 -0.47 -14.05
N ALA A 65 -8.20 -1.33 -14.77
CA ALA A 65 -8.38 -2.78 -14.75
C ALA A 65 -8.41 -3.33 -13.31
N LEU A 66 -9.36 -4.22 -13.03
CA LEU A 66 -9.39 -4.95 -11.76
C LEU A 66 -8.31 -6.04 -11.77
N PRO A 67 -7.68 -6.34 -10.62
CA PRO A 67 -6.73 -7.44 -10.54
C PRO A 67 -7.48 -8.78 -10.61
N ASP A 68 -6.85 -9.80 -11.18
CA ASP A 68 -7.49 -11.10 -11.45
C ASP A 68 -7.96 -11.82 -10.15
N ASN A 69 -7.29 -11.50 -9.03
CA ASN A 69 -7.62 -11.96 -7.68
C ASN A 69 -8.42 -10.91 -6.88
N ALA A 70 -9.29 -10.13 -7.52
CA ALA A 70 -10.07 -9.07 -6.86
C ALA A 70 -10.81 -9.56 -5.60
N PHE A 71 -11.12 -8.60 -4.70
CA PHE A 71 -11.79 -8.82 -3.40
C PHE A 71 -13.20 -9.38 -3.58
N ASN A 72 -13.32 -10.67 -3.88
CA ASN A 72 -14.61 -11.34 -4.05
C ASN A 72 -14.81 -12.34 -2.91
N ASP A 73 -15.44 -11.89 -1.83
CA ASP A 73 -16.15 -12.79 -0.89
C ASP A 73 -17.58 -13.11 -1.40
N ASP A 74 -18.13 -12.32 -2.34
CA ASP A 74 -19.52 -12.43 -2.83
C ASP A 74 -19.65 -12.57 -4.36
N ALA A 75 -18.70 -13.21 -5.04
CA ALA A 75 -18.88 -13.53 -6.47
C ALA A 75 -19.30 -14.98 -6.63
N ASP A 76 -20.57 -15.16 -7.00
CA ASP A 76 -21.13 -16.41 -7.54
C ASP A 76 -20.13 -17.07 -8.51
N GLU A 77 -20.02 -18.40 -8.44
CA GLU A 77 -19.08 -19.23 -9.20
C GLU A 77 -19.12 -19.02 -10.72
N LEU A 78 -20.15 -18.36 -11.24
CA LEU A 78 -20.37 -18.06 -12.66
C LEU A 78 -19.46 -16.96 -13.22
N ASP A 79 -18.92 -16.07 -12.36
CA ASP A 79 -18.03 -14.96 -12.75
C ASP A 79 -16.53 -15.36 -12.78
N ARG A 80 -16.23 -16.65 -12.60
CA ARG A 80 -14.86 -17.17 -12.78
C ARG A 80 -14.50 -17.36 -14.26
N ASN A 81 -15.49 -17.56 -15.12
CA ASN A 81 -15.26 -17.78 -16.56
C ASN A 81 -15.01 -16.48 -17.35
N GLU A 82 -15.31 -15.30 -16.80
CA GLU A 82 -14.95 -13.99 -17.39
C GLU A 82 -13.57 -13.47 -16.93
N ARG A 83 -12.88 -14.20 -16.04
CA ARG A 83 -11.51 -13.86 -15.60
C ARG A 83 -10.45 -14.22 -16.65
N ASP A 84 -10.80 -15.10 -17.59
CA ASP A 84 -10.22 -15.10 -18.93
C ASP A 84 -10.93 -14.00 -19.72
N SER A 85 -10.75 -12.74 -19.33
CA SER A 85 -11.29 -11.66 -20.13
C SER A 85 -10.53 -11.68 -21.47
N PRO A 86 -11.20 -11.80 -22.63
CA PRO A 86 -10.55 -11.71 -23.95
C PRO A 86 -9.87 -10.34 -24.20
N ASN A 87 -9.94 -9.44 -23.22
CA ASN A 87 -9.53 -8.04 -23.28
C ASN A 87 -8.05 -7.79 -22.93
N ASN A 88 -7.25 -8.86 -22.70
CA ASN A 88 -5.82 -8.69 -22.47
C ASN A 88 -4.95 -9.81 -23.08
N VAL A 89 -4.32 -9.49 -24.20
CA VAL A 89 -3.43 -10.40 -24.95
C VAL A 89 -2.16 -10.76 -24.17
N LEU A 90 -1.75 -9.93 -23.20
CA LEU A 90 -0.49 -10.09 -22.47
C LEU A 90 -0.66 -10.77 -21.09
N GLY A 91 -1.90 -11.15 -20.72
CA GLY A 91 -2.18 -11.93 -19.52
C GLY A 91 -2.67 -11.11 -18.32
N LEU A 92 -2.16 -11.44 -17.12
CA LEU A 92 -2.70 -10.96 -15.85
C LEU A 92 -2.33 -9.50 -15.54
N ALA A 93 -3.23 -8.75 -14.90
CA ALA A 93 -3.03 -7.35 -14.51
C ALA A 93 -3.00 -7.15 -12.97
N PRO A 94 -2.05 -7.77 -12.25
CA PRO A 94 -2.03 -7.77 -10.79
C PRO A 94 -1.86 -6.37 -10.19
N HIS A 95 -2.38 -6.17 -8.98
CA HIS A 95 -2.17 -4.92 -8.23
C HIS A 95 -0.72 -4.84 -7.70
N GLN A 96 -0.28 -5.88 -6.98
CA GLN A 96 1.08 -5.98 -6.45
C GLN A 96 1.73 -7.28 -6.93
N ILE A 97 3.06 -7.27 -6.98
CA ILE A 97 3.88 -8.45 -7.23
C ILE A 97 4.91 -8.46 -6.10
N ARG A 98 4.93 -9.53 -5.30
CA ARG A 98 5.90 -9.74 -4.22
C ARG A 98 6.67 -11.02 -4.49
N MET A 99 7.99 -10.93 -4.50
CA MET A 99 8.87 -12.05 -4.83
C MET A 99 9.85 -12.33 -3.69
N PHE A 100 9.98 -13.61 -3.35
CA PHE A 100 10.81 -14.13 -2.27
C PHE A 100 11.87 -15.06 -2.87
N LEU A 101 13.03 -14.49 -3.21
CA LEU A 101 14.10 -15.21 -3.91
C LEU A 101 14.79 -16.29 -3.06
N SER A 102 14.65 -16.24 -1.73
CA SER A 102 15.12 -17.32 -0.85
C SER A 102 14.29 -18.60 -0.99
N ARG A 103 13.02 -18.47 -1.38
CA ARG A 103 12.08 -19.58 -1.55
C ARG A 103 11.66 -19.80 -3.01
N LEU A 104 12.23 -19.03 -3.94
CA LEU A 104 11.85 -19.00 -5.36
C LEU A 104 10.32 -18.89 -5.56
N HIS A 105 9.68 -18.08 -4.73
CA HIS A 105 8.23 -17.96 -4.66
C HIS A 105 7.81 -16.52 -4.98
N PHE A 106 6.72 -16.33 -5.69
CA PHE A 106 6.10 -15.02 -5.87
C PHE A 106 4.59 -15.09 -5.64
N MET A 107 4.00 -13.94 -5.32
CA MET A 107 2.56 -13.80 -5.07
C MET A 107 2.06 -12.44 -5.54
N THR A 108 0.76 -12.35 -5.81
CA THR A 108 0.09 -11.15 -6.34
C THR A 108 -1.01 -10.62 -5.41
N PRO A 109 -0.65 -10.09 -4.22
CA PRO A 109 -1.64 -9.61 -3.27
C PRO A 109 -2.29 -8.32 -3.76
N ASN A 110 -3.50 -8.08 -3.26
CA ASN A 110 -4.26 -6.87 -3.50
C ASN A 110 -4.50 -6.16 -2.17
N THR A 111 -4.29 -4.84 -2.13
CA THR A 111 -4.70 -3.98 -1.00
C THR A 111 -5.82 -3.05 -1.44
N GLN A 112 -6.83 -2.86 -0.59
CA GLN A 112 -7.85 -1.84 -0.79
C GLN A 112 -7.32 -0.45 -0.42
N ARG A 113 -7.93 0.60 -0.96
CA ARG A 113 -7.67 1.96 -0.51
C ARG A 113 -8.01 2.09 0.97
N PHE A 114 -7.01 2.47 1.76
CA PHE A 114 -7.20 2.74 3.18
C PHE A 114 -7.83 4.12 3.41
N SER A 115 -8.81 4.17 4.31
CA SER A 115 -9.58 5.39 4.63
C SER A 115 -8.78 6.43 5.42
N MET A 116 -7.61 6.10 5.96
CA MET A 116 -6.73 7.06 6.64
C MET A 116 -5.34 7.10 6.00
N CYS A 117 -5.24 6.81 4.69
CA CYS A 117 -3.97 6.82 3.99
C CYS A 117 -3.37 8.23 3.87
N THR A 118 -2.10 8.39 4.27
CA THR A 118 -1.34 9.66 4.20
C THR A 118 -1.06 10.18 2.78
N ALA A 119 -1.39 9.41 1.74
CA ALA A 119 -1.15 9.79 0.34
C ALA A 119 -2.42 9.87 -0.51
N CYS A 120 -3.21 8.79 -0.60
CA CYS A 120 -4.34 8.73 -1.54
C CYS A 120 -5.72 8.94 -0.89
N PHE A 121 -5.77 9.37 0.38
CA PHE A 121 -7.03 9.71 1.03
C PHE A 121 -7.64 10.96 0.40
N PRO A 122 -8.97 11.01 0.11
CA PRO A 122 -9.57 12.14 -0.58
C PRO A 122 -9.31 13.51 0.05
N LYS A 123 -9.22 13.59 1.38
CA LYS A 123 -8.90 14.84 2.08
C LYS A 123 -7.49 15.35 1.79
N VAL A 124 -6.52 14.44 1.68
CA VAL A 124 -5.13 14.78 1.29
C VAL A 124 -5.11 15.34 -0.13
N LEU A 125 -5.84 14.70 -1.05
CA LEU A 125 -5.93 15.16 -2.43
C LEU A 125 -6.64 16.52 -2.56
N SER A 126 -7.69 16.77 -1.77
CA SER A 126 -8.38 18.06 -1.78
C SER A 126 -7.54 19.18 -1.19
N GLU A 127 -6.83 18.94 -0.07
CA GLU A 127 -5.93 19.94 0.52
C GLU A 127 -4.77 20.26 -0.42
N TYR A 128 -4.17 19.25 -1.06
CA TYR A 128 -3.17 19.48 -2.09
C TYR A 128 -3.72 20.28 -3.27
N GLY A 129 -4.95 19.98 -3.73
CA GLY A 129 -5.60 20.72 -4.80
C GLY A 129 -5.88 22.19 -4.47
N ASN A 130 -6.17 22.50 -3.20
CA ASN A 130 -6.50 23.84 -2.73
C ASN A 130 -5.25 24.69 -2.38
N SER A 131 -4.30 24.10 -1.65
CA SER A 131 -3.13 24.81 -1.10
C SER A 131 -1.84 24.57 -1.89
N GLY A 132 -1.81 23.58 -2.79
CA GLY A 132 -0.70 23.34 -3.70
C GLY A 132 0.64 23.17 -3.01
N PHE A 133 1.59 24.08 -3.32
CA PHE A 133 2.93 24.03 -2.78
C PHE A 133 3.00 24.27 -1.27
N GLU A 134 2.11 25.09 -0.71
CA GLU A 134 2.08 25.35 0.73
C GLU A 134 1.77 24.07 1.52
N PHE A 135 0.83 23.26 1.00
CA PHE A 135 0.56 21.94 1.56
C PHE A 135 1.82 21.05 1.54
N LEU A 136 2.57 21.04 0.44
CA LEU A 136 3.80 20.24 0.33
C LEU A 136 4.86 20.72 1.32
N LEU A 137 5.02 22.05 1.49
CA LEU A 137 5.97 22.61 2.42
C LEU A 137 5.66 22.18 3.86
N ARG A 138 4.38 22.21 4.24
CA ARG A 138 3.93 21.69 5.54
C ARG A 138 4.17 20.19 5.65
N ALA A 139 3.76 19.41 4.65
CA ALA A 139 3.96 17.95 4.65
C ALA A 139 5.43 17.51 4.75
N PHE A 140 6.38 18.30 4.25
CA PHE A 140 7.80 17.97 4.35
C PHE A 140 8.46 18.43 5.66
N ASN A 141 7.95 19.48 6.28
CA ASN A 141 8.58 20.09 7.46
C ASN A 141 7.86 19.77 8.78
N GLU A 142 6.57 19.47 8.76
CA GLU A 142 5.75 19.09 9.90
C GLU A 142 5.59 17.55 9.91
N PRO A 143 6.25 16.81 10.81
CA PRO A 143 6.30 15.34 10.77
C PRO A 143 4.93 14.68 10.98
N ASP A 144 4.09 15.24 11.85
CA ASP A 144 2.78 14.67 12.19
C ASP A 144 1.65 15.18 11.28
N PHE A 145 1.90 16.17 10.42
CA PHE A 145 0.85 16.89 9.69
C PHE A 145 -0.04 15.97 8.84
N LEU A 146 0.56 15.02 8.11
CA LEU A 146 -0.21 14.08 7.29
C LEU A 146 -1.01 13.08 8.14
N GLU A 147 -0.47 12.66 9.27
CA GLU A 147 -1.14 11.74 10.20
C GLU A 147 -2.33 12.42 10.88
N GLU A 148 -2.16 13.67 11.31
CA GLU A 148 -3.23 14.48 11.88
C GLU A 148 -4.32 14.78 10.84
N LEU A 149 -3.92 15.15 9.62
CA LEU A 149 -4.87 15.47 8.55
C LEU A 149 -5.78 14.29 8.22
N THR A 150 -5.21 13.09 8.16
CA THR A 150 -5.90 11.84 7.81
C THR A 150 -6.64 11.19 8.97
N GLY A 151 -6.40 11.63 10.21
CA GLY A 151 -6.92 10.97 11.41
C GLY A 151 -6.14 9.72 11.82
N LEU A 152 -5.05 9.38 11.11
CA LEU A 152 -4.17 8.27 11.46
C LEU A 152 -3.53 8.47 12.85
N LYS A 153 -3.21 9.71 13.22
CA LYS A 153 -2.63 10.01 14.54
C LYS A 153 -3.57 9.64 15.69
N GLU A 154 -4.86 9.87 15.51
CA GLU A 154 -5.86 9.55 16.52
C GLU A 154 -6.07 8.03 16.62
N MET A 155 -6.06 7.33 15.48
CA MET A 155 -6.10 5.87 15.46
C MET A 155 -4.91 5.26 16.21
N GLN A 156 -3.69 5.79 16.01
CA GLN A 156 -2.49 5.33 16.72
C GLN A 156 -2.63 5.54 18.24
N ARG A 157 -3.10 6.71 18.68
CA ARG A 157 -3.34 6.99 20.11
C ARG A 157 -4.34 6.02 20.74
N MET A 158 -5.44 5.72 20.04
CA MET A 158 -6.43 4.76 20.53
C MET A 158 -5.85 3.36 20.70
N VAL A 159 -4.94 2.93 19.82
CA VAL A 159 -4.26 1.64 19.93
C VAL A 159 -3.28 1.65 21.10
N ASP A 160 -2.48 2.70 21.24
CA ASP A 160 -1.52 2.85 22.35
C ASP A 160 -2.23 2.83 23.72
N ASP A 161 -3.36 3.54 23.84
CA ASP A 161 -4.17 3.56 25.07
C ASP A 161 -4.76 2.18 25.41
N MET A 162 -5.17 1.41 24.39
CA MET A 162 -5.66 0.03 24.58
C MET A 162 -4.55 -0.93 25.03
N ASP A 163 -3.34 -0.80 24.47
CA ASP A 163 -2.19 -1.62 24.87
C ASP A 163 -1.78 -1.33 26.32
N VAL A 164 -1.85 -0.07 26.75
CA VAL A 164 -1.60 0.32 28.16
C VAL A 164 -2.64 -0.29 29.10
N LEU A 165 -3.91 -0.30 28.73
CA LEU A 165 -4.97 -0.93 29.53
C LEU A 165 -4.81 -2.45 29.63
N ALA A 166 -4.39 -3.11 28.54
CA ALA A 166 -4.18 -4.56 28.52
C ALA A 166 -3.02 -5.02 29.42
N LEU A 167 -1.99 -4.18 29.61
CA LEU A 167 -0.88 -4.47 30.52
C LEU A 167 -1.24 -4.24 31.99
N GLY A 168 -2.16 -3.31 32.28
CA GLY A 168 -2.61 -3.00 33.64
C GLY A 168 -3.47 -4.07 34.32
N ASP A 169 -4.13 -4.94 33.53
CA ASP A 169 -4.96 -6.04 34.05
C ASP A 169 -4.18 -7.32 34.36
N SER A 170 -2.87 -7.37 34.04
CA SER A 170 -2.03 -8.56 34.28
C SER A 170 -1.34 -8.62 35.66
N ASP A 171 -1.40 -7.54 36.44
CA ASP A 171 -0.69 -7.41 37.73
C ASP A 171 -1.59 -7.57 38.98
N ASN A 172 -2.88 -7.91 38.83
CA ASN A 172 -3.82 -7.91 39.98
C ASN A 172 -4.32 -9.30 40.46
N ASP A 173 -3.81 -10.40 39.89
CA ASP A 173 -4.23 -11.77 40.26
C ASP A 173 -3.09 -12.64 40.81
N LEU A 174 -2.11 -12.05 41.51
CA LEU A 174 -1.16 -12.82 42.33
C LEU A 174 -0.95 -12.22 43.71
N SER A 175 -1.83 -12.56 44.66
CA SER A 175 -1.48 -12.63 46.08
C SER A 175 -2.54 -13.42 46.88
N PRO A 176 -2.14 -14.05 48.00
CA PRO A 176 -1.36 -15.27 48.15
C PRO A 176 -2.21 -16.54 48.34
#